data_AF-U1SIS1-F1
#
_entry.id   AF-U1SIS1-F1
#
_cell.length_a   1.000
_cell.length_b   1.000
_cell.length_c   1.000
_cell.angle_alpha   90.00
_cell.angle_beta   90.00
_cell.angle_gamma   90.00
#
_symmetry.space_group_name_H-M   'P 1'
#
loop_
_entity.id
_entity.type
_entity.pdbx_description
1 polymer ?
#
loop_
_entity_poly.entity_id
_entity_poly.type
_entity_poly.pdbx_seq_one_letter_code
_entity_poly.pdbx_strand_id
1 'polypeptide(L)'
;MFINKAWLDKLGLSMPTTWDELENVLKAFKTQDPNGNGKADEVPMNIRGLNFGLWSALTLMNSTGVTTAFMGSSAESQGYYVQDGKVKSYLTSNALKDTIKFLNKLQSEGLIPKDSLTRDGSKYAAQTTSDGKTAITGFSFGWSRQGEYGTLANQYASVPVLKQTADQSDSQVKWDYSQDYTELANALTVSKKAPNKDAIWKIINAMYDPEISIQQYYGDLDKYVTKSDNNTYTISDKVYEKYVDTREIAAQDRFAGWIPDDYTILNDTNADAVSADNEAVQPALNNVNEKTDVASIYAAPSAKDLDTLSTNNTSIFNYTDNMLATWFQKGGIDKQWDEYVKQVNNKSLGLDQNISIWQKAYDVAEK
;
A
#
# COMPACT_ATOMS: atom_id res chain seq x y z
N MET A 1 -4.03 1.55 7.19
CA MET A 1 -4.55 0.44 8.03
C MET A 1 -5.87 0.89 8.60
N PHE A 2 -6.88 0.03 8.61
CA PHE A 2 -8.22 0.39 9.07
C PHE A 2 -8.78 -0.62 10.05
N ILE A 3 -9.57 -0.16 11.01
CA ILE A 3 -10.23 -0.98 12.02
C ILE A 3 -11.70 -0.59 12.16
N ASN A 4 -12.56 -1.56 12.48
CA ASN A 4 -13.97 -1.34 12.74
C ASN A 4 -14.14 -0.61 14.08
N LYS A 5 -14.31 0.71 14.01
CA LYS A 5 -14.47 1.59 15.18
C LYS A 5 -15.81 1.33 15.88
N ALA A 6 -16.87 1.03 15.13
CA ALA A 6 -18.16 0.71 15.72
C ALA A 6 -18.07 -0.52 16.65
N TRP A 7 -17.26 -1.51 16.28
CA TRP A 7 -16.98 -2.67 17.11
C TRP A 7 -16.14 -2.33 18.35
N LEU A 8 -15.12 -1.48 18.21
CA LEU A 8 -14.37 -0.97 19.37
C LEU A 8 -15.31 -0.30 20.38
N ASP A 9 -16.16 0.62 19.90
CA ASP A 9 -17.09 1.38 20.74
C ASP A 9 -18.10 0.45 21.43
N LYS A 10 -18.67 -0.52 20.70
CA LYS A 10 -19.63 -1.49 21.26
C LYS A 10 -19.01 -2.37 22.35
N LEU A 11 -17.75 -2.76 22.19
CA LEU A 11 -17.04 -3.61 23.15
C LEU A 11 -16.31 -2.80 24.24
N GLY A 12 -16.35 -1.46 24.19
CA GLY A 12 -15.64 -0.59 25.13
C GLY A 12 -14.11 -0.69 25.01
N LEU A 13 -13.61 -1.01 23.82
CA LEU A 13 -12.17 -1.16 23.53
C LEU A 13 -11.58 0.16 23.03
N SER A 14 -10.33 0.42 23.38
CA SER A 14 -9.58 1.55 22.83
C SER A 14 -8.98 1.21 21.46
N MET A 15 -8.69 2.24 20.66
CA MET A 15 -7.89 2.10 19.44
C MET A 15 -6.52 1.50 19.81
N PRO A 16 -6.07 0.40 19.18
CA PRO A 16 -4.78 -0.19 19.50
C PRO A 16 -3.62 0.70 19.05
N THR A 17 -2.56 0.72 19.86
CA THR A 17 -1.31 1.46 19.62
C THR A 17 -0.10 0.54 19.50
N THR A 18 -0.25 -0.74 19.85
CA THR A 18 0.81 -1.76 19.79
C THR A 18 0.32 -3.04 19.11
N TRP A 19 1.24 -3.90 18.69
CA TRP A 19 0.91 -5.24 18.18
C TRP A 19 0.15 -6.10 19.21
N ASP A 20 0.54 -6.06 20.48
CA ASP A 20 -0.13 -6.82 21.55
C ASP A 20 -1.56 -6.30 21.81
N GLU A 21 -1.77 -4.99 21.78
CA GLU A 21 -3.11 -4.40 21.90
C GLU A 21 -3.98 -4.76 20.69
N LEU A 22 -3.42 -4.70 19.48
CA LEU A 22 -4.13 -5.12 18.27
C LEU A 22 -4.55 -6.59 18.39
N GLU A 23 -3.66 -7.49 18.80
CA GLU A 23 -3.99 -8.91 19.01
C GLU A 23 -5.17 -9.08 19.99
N ASN A 24 -5.16 -8.38 21.12
CA ASN A 24 -6.24 -8.44 22.10
C ASN A 24 -7.58 -7.93 21.54
N VAL A 25 -7.54 -6.84 20.76
CA VAL A 25 -8.72 -6.32 20.07
C VAL A 25 -9.26 -7.33 19.05
N LEU A 26 -8.38 -7.95 18.26
CA LEU A 26 -8.77 -8.96 17.28
C LEU A 26 -9.39 -10.20 17.97
N LYS A 27 -8.84 -10.62 19.12
CA LYS A 27 -9.42 -11.69 19.95
C LYS A 27 -10.82 -11.35 20.42
N ALA A 28 -11.04 -10.11 20.86
CA ALA A 28 -12.37 -9.65 21.27
C ALA A 28 -13.34 -9.64 20.07
N PHE A 29 -12.92 -9.13 18.90
CA PHE A 29 -13.73 -9.17 17.68
C PHE A 29 -14.13 -10.59 17.29
N LYS A 30 -13.24 -11.57 17.48
CA LYS A 30 -13.52 -12.98 17.18
C LYS A 30 -14.57 -13.61 18.11
N THR A 31 -14.67 -13.15 19.36
CA THR A 31 -15.31 -13.92 20.44
C THR A 31 -16.50 -13.24 21.09
N GLN A 32 -16.69 -11.95 20.87
CA GLN A 32 -17.70 -11.15 21.59
C GLN A 32 -18.86 -10.67 20.71
N ASP A 33 -19.01 -11.23 19.50
CA ASP A 33 -20.12 -10.93 18.58
C ASP A 33 -20.35 -9.40 18.41
N PRO A 34 -19.31 -8.64 18.00
CA PRO A 34 -19.45 -7.21 17.84
C PRO A 34 -20.43 -6.83 16.74
N ASN A 35 -20.76 -7.70 15.77
CA ASN A 35 -21.82 -7.42 14.80
C ASN A 35 -23.24 -7.70 15.37
N GLY A 36 -23.36 -8.50 16.44
CA GLY A 36 -24.59 -8.72 17.20
C GLY A 36 -25.59 -9.67 16.55
N ASN A 37 -25.12 -10.55 15.66
CA ASN A 37 -25.99 -11.48 14.92
C ASN A 37 -26.07 -12.88 15.57
N GLY A 38 -25.35 -13.11 16.67
CA GLY A 38 -25.32 -14.37 17.40
C GLY A 38 -24.53 -15.49 16.72
N LYS A 39 -23.75 -15.18 15.68
CA LYS A 39 -22.89 -16.11 14.93
C LYS A 39 -21.45 -15.66 15.06
N ALA A 40 -20.53 -16.62 15.07
CA ALA A 40 -19.10 -16.34 14.99
C ALA A 40 -18.68 -16.22 13.52
N ASP A 41 -19.15 -15.18 12.83
CA ASP A 41 -18.85 -14.90 11.42
C ASP A 41 -17.90 -13.72 11.20
N GLU A 42 -17.42 -13.09 12.27
CA GLU A 42 -16.40 -12.08 12.19
C GLU A 42 -15.07 -12.63 11.66
N VAL A 43 -14.48 -11.84 10.76
CA VAL A 43 -13.11 -11.94 10.26
C VAL A 43 -12.29 -10.88 10.99
N PRO A 44 -11.55 -11.21 12.07
CA PRO A 44 -10.88 -10.20 12.88
C PRO A 44 -9.89 -9.38 12.07
N MET A 45 -8.97 -10.03 11.33
CA MET A 45 -8.06 -9.39 10.40
C MET A 45 -8.15 -10.03 9.01
N ASN A 46 -8.35 -9.20 7.99
CA ASN A 46 -8.45 -9.62 6.61
C ASN A 46 -7.24 -9.12 5.79
N ILE A 47 -6.50 -10.03 5.14
CA ILE A 47 -5.30 -9.67 4.34
C ILE A 47 -5.41 -10.18 2.89
N ARG A 48 -4.89 -9.42 1.91
CA ARG A 48 -4.92 -9.84 0.49
C ARG A 48 -3.84 -10.87 0.12
N GLY A 49 -2.78 -10.95 0.94
CA GLY A 49 -1.64 -11.83 0.72
C GLY A 49 -0.38 -11.32 1.42
N LEU A 50 0.76 -11.92 1.11
CA LEU A 50 2.08 -11.53 1.58
C LEU A 50 2.97 -11.23 0.38
N ASN A 51 2.92 -10.00 -0.11
CA ASN A 51 3.76 -9.53 -1.21
C ASN A 51 4.20 -8.09 -0.94
N PHE A 52 5.20 -7.60 -1.67
CA PHE A 52 5.69 -6.22 -1.59
C PHE A 52 4.87 -5.28 -2.49
N GLY A 53 3.55 -5.42 -2.49
CA GLY A 53 2.62 -4.59 -3.24
C GLY A 53 1.69 -3.77 -2.35
N LEU A 54 0.89 -2.91 -2.98
CA LEU A 54 -0.12 -2.10 -2.30
C LEU A 54 -1.05 -2.96 -1.42
N TRP A 55 -1.48 -2.37 -0.31
CA TRP A 55 -2.39 -2.99 0.67
C TRP A 55 -1.85 -4.25 1.34
N SER A 56 -0.54 -4.45 1.30
CA SER A 56 0.10 -5.60 1.93
C SER A 56 0.10 -5.50 3.46
N ALA A 57 -0.13 -6.63 4.11
CA ALA A 57 0.09 -6.76 5.55
C ALA A 57 1.56 -6.61 5.95
N LEU A 58 2.49 -6.69 4.98
CA LEU A 58 3.92 -6.43 5.20
C LEU A 58 4.22 -4.96 5.54
N THR A 59 3.26 -4.05 5.36
CA THR A 59 3.36 -2.67 5.87
C THR A 59 3.49 -2.61 7.40
N LEU A 60 3.18 -3.69 8.13
CA LEU A 60 3.50 -3.80 9.55
C LEU A 60 5.01 -3.72 9.85
N MET A 61 5.89 -3.95 8.87
CA MET A 61 7.34 -3.73 9.03
C MET A 61 7.68 -2.28 9.44
N ASN A 62 6.80 -1.31 9.11
CA ASN A 62 6.94 0.08 9.54
C ASN A 62 6.99 0.27 11.07
N SER A 63 6.41 -0.67 11.80
CA SER A 63 6.48 -0.74 13.27
C SER A 63 7.90 -0.97 13.79
N THR A 64 8.83 -1.44 12.94
CA THR A 64 10.21 -1.82 13.32
C THR A 64 11.26 -0.75 12.95
N GLY A 65 10.82 0.41 12.48
CA GLY A 65 11.70 1.53 12.10
C GLY A 65 12.26 1.45 10.67
N VAL A 66 11.71 0.57 9.85
CA VAL A 66 12.00 0.49 8.40
C VAL A 66 10.84 1.10 7.63
N THR A 67 11.12 1.91 6.61
CA THR A 67 10.11 2.47 5.71
C THR A 67 9.72 1.46 4.62
N THR A 68 8.43 1.38 4.27
CA THR A 68 7.94 0.68 3.08
C THR A 68 7.59 1.64 1.94
N ALA A 69 7.62 1.17 0.69
CA ALA A 69 7.12 1.93 -0.47
C ALA A 69 6.69 0.96 -1.60
N PHE A 70 5.56 0.29 -1.43
CA PHE A 70 5.15 -0.85 -2.24
C PHE A 70 4.40 -0.50 -3.53
N MET A 71 4.83 0.55 -4.23
CA MET A 71 4.21 0.98 -5.48
C MET A 71 5.22 1.18 -6.60
N GLY A 72 4.75 1.02 -7.84
CA GLY A 72 5.55 1.23 -9.04
C GLY A 72 6.68 0.20 -9.19
N SER A 73 7.68 0.55 -9.99
CA SER A 73 8.89 -0.26 -10.20
C SER A 73 10.00 0.09 -9.21
N SER A 74 9.63 0.51 -7.99
CA SER A 74 10.56 0.88 -6.93
C SER A 74 11.46 -0.28 -6.50
N ALA A 75 12.51 0.05 -5.74
CA ALA A 75 13.32 -0.97 -5.08
C ALA A 75 12.46 -1.70 -4.02
N GLU A 76 11.61 -0.95 -3.33
CA GLU A 76 10.74 -1.39 -2.25
C GLU A 76 9.67 -2.38 -2.70
N SER A 77 9.06 -2.17 -3.87
CA SER A 77 8.10 -3.10 -4.45
C SER A 77 8.75 -4.41 -4.91
N GLN A 78 10.08 -4.45 -4.97
CA GLN A 78 10.88 -5.63 -5.34
C GLN A 78 11.58 -6.29 -4.15
N GLY A 79 11.25 -5.89 -2.91
CA GLY A 79 11.80 -6.54 -1.71
C GLY A 79 13.07 -5.89 -1.14
N TYR A 80 13.40 -4.66 -1.56
CA TYR A 80 14.55 -3.88 -1.07
C TYR A 80 14.11 -2.68 -0.24
N TYR A 81 15.00 -2.01 0.47
CA TYR A 81 14.67 -0.75 1.17
C TYR A 81 15.91 0.07 1.43
N VAL A 82 15.75 1.37 1.63
CA VAL A 82 16.83 2.25 2.08
C VAL A 82 16.74 2.43 3.58
N GLN A 83 17.88 2.38 4.26
CA GLN A 83 17.99 2.79 5.65
C GLN A 83 19.37 3.38 5.87
N ASP A 84 19.41 4.58 6.43
CA ASP A 84 20.64 5.36 6.63
C ASP A 84 21.44 5.53 5.32
N GLY A 85 20.73 5.70 4.20
CA GLY A 85 21.29 5.84 2.86
C GLY A 85 21.95 4.58 2.30
N LYS A 86 21.60 3.41 2.85
CA LYS A 86 22.05 2.11 2.37
C LYS A 86 20.88 1.25 1.95
N VAL A 87 20.96 0.74 0.72
CA VAL A 87 20.03 -0.25 0.21
C VAL A 87 20.28 -1.59 0.91
N LYS A 88 19.21 -2.18 1.42
CA LYS A 88 19.14 -3.49 2.09
C LYS A 88 17.99 -4.29 1.47
N SER A 89 17.81 -5.54 1.90
CA SER A 89 16.67 -6.36 1.48
C SER A 89 15.76 -6.67 2.65
N TYR A 90 14.44 -6.49 2.46
CA TYR A 90 13.44 -6.95 3.43
C TYR A 90 13.57 -8.46 3.66
N LEU A 91 13.88 -9.22 2.60
CA LEU A 91 13.93 -10.68 2.58
C LEU A 91 14.90 -11.28 3.61
N THR A 92 15.90 -10.52 4.05
CA THR A 92 16.89 -10.94 5.05
C THR A 92 16.87 -10.06 6.32
N SER A 93 15.84 -9.23 6.47
CA SER A 93 15.70 -8.29 7.59
C SER A 93 14.99 -8.89 8.81
N ASN A 94 15.33 -8.39 10.01
CA ASN A 94 14.57 -8.68 11.22
C ASN A 94 13.14 -8.14 11.15
N ALA A 95 12.93 -7.01 10.46
CA ALA A 95 11.61 -6.42 10.22
C ALA A 95 10.63 -7.42 9.60
N LEU A 96 11.05 -8.09 8.52
CA LEU A 96 10.25 -9.12 7.87
C LEU A 96 10.07 -10.34 8.77
N LYS A 97 11.15 -10.80 9.44
CA LYS A 97 11.10 -11.95 10.36
C LYS A 97 10.04 -11.74 11.43
N ASP A 98 10.08 -10.60 12.12
CA ASP A 98 9.17 -10.29 13.22
C ASP A 98 7.73 -10.09 12.74
N THR A 99 7.55 -9.44 11.58
CA THR A 99 6.23 -9.27 10.97
C THR A 99 5.60 -10.62 10.61
N ILE A 100 6.36 -11.54 10.01
CA ILE A 100 5.85 -12.88 9.68
C ILE A 100 5.55 -13.70 10.94
N LYS A 101 6.35 -13.56 12.01
CA LYS A 101 6.06 -14.18 13.31
C LYS A 101 4.74 -13.69 13.88
N PHE A 102 4.51 -12.38 13.86
CA PHE A 102 3.28 -11.79 14.35
C PHE A 102 2.07 -12.25 13.51
N LEU A 103 2.17 -12.19 12.18
CA LEU A 103 1.10 -12.66 11.29
C LEU A 103 0.83 -14.17 11.43
N ASN A 104 1.86 -15.00 11.64
CA ASN A 104 1.69 -16.42 11.95
C ASN A 104 0.97 -16.62 13.29
N LYS A 105 1.32 -15.87 14.34
CA LYS A 105 0.64 -15.92 15.63
C LYS A 105 -0.85 -15.63 15.46
N LEU A 106 -1.20 -14.51 14.81
CA LEU A 106 -2.60 -14.14 14.54
C LEU A 106 -3.33 -15.22 13.73
N GLN A 107 -2.69 -15.78 12.70
CA GLN A 107 -3.27 -16.85 11.90
C GLN A 107 -3.50 -18.13 12.71
N SER A 108 -2.55 -18.51 13.57
CA SER A 108 -2.62 -19.72 14.39
C SER A 108 -3.73 -19.66 15.43
N GLU A 109 -4.04 -18.46 15.92
CA GLU A 109 -5.17 -18.15 16.81
C GLU A 109 -6.50 -18.00 16.05
N GLY A 110 -6.47 -18.13 14.72
CA GLY A 110 -7.63 -18.01 13.85
C GLY A 110 -8.14 -16.57 13.72
N LEU A 111 -7.30 -15.57 13.96
CA LEU A 111 -7.62 -14.14 13.79
C LEU A 111 -7.47 -13.70 12.32
N ILE A 112 -6.70 -14.44 11.53
CA ILE A 112 -6.59 -14.29 10.07
C ILE A 112 -7.15 -15.54 9.38
N PRO A 113 -7.98 -15.42 8.33
CA PRO A 113 -8.51 -16.57 7.59
C PRO A 113 -7.40 -17.48 7.04
N LYS A 114 -7.57 -18.80 7.17
CA LYS A 114 -6.56 -19.79 6.76
C LYS A 114 -6.27 -19.79 5.26
N ASP A 115 -7.26 -19.39 4.46
CA ASP A 115 -7.18 -19.31 3.01
C ASP A 115 -6.69 -17.95 2.50
N SER A 116 -6.21 -17.06 3.38
CA SER A 116 -5.80 -15.69 3.01
C SER A 116 -4.74 -15.63 1.90
N LEU A 117 -3.91 -16.67 1.73
CA LEU A 117 -2.89 -16.72 0.68
C LEU A 117 -3.36 -17.41 -0.62
N THR A 118 -4.54 -18.04 -0.61
CA THR A 118 -5.02 -18.88 -1.71
C THR A 118 -6.38 -18.46 -2.26
N ARG A 119 -7.11 -17.57 -1.56
CA ARG A 119 -8.38 -17.02 -2.04
C ARG A 119 -8.17 -15.98 -3.13
N ASP A 120 -9.17 -15.80 -3.97
CA ASP A 120 -9.19 -14.73 -4.96
C ASP A 120 -9.62 -13.38 -4.34
N GLY A 121 -9.41 -12.31 -5.12
CA GLY A 121 -9.76 -10.96 -4.72
C GLY A 121 -11.28 -10.74 -4.54
N SER A 122 -12.13 -11.52 -5.21
CA SER A 122 -13.59 -11.37 -5.09
C SER A 122 -14.07 -11.86 -3.72
N LYS A 123 -13.49 -12.96 -3.21
CA LYS A 123 -13.76 -13.45 -1.86
C LYS A 123 -13.27 -12.47 -0.79
N TYR A 124 -12.09 -11.88 -0.98
CA TYR A 124 -11.61 -10.82 -0.10
C TYR A 124 -12.60 -9.64 -0.08
N ALA A 125 -12.97 -9.12 -1.25
CA ALA A 125 -13.86 -7.96 -1.37
C ALA A 125 -15.26 -8.24 -0.79
N ALA A 126 -15.80 -9.44 -0.99
CA ALA A 126 -17.08 -9.85 -0.42
C ALA A 126 -17.06 -9.84 1.12
N GLN A 127 -15.91 -10.06 1.76
CA GLN A 127 -15.79 -10.00 3.22
C GLN A 127 -15.62 -8.58 3.75
N THR A 128 -14.95 -7.69 3.01
CA THR A 128 -14.77 -6.30 3.44
C THR A 128 -16.03 -5.47 3.22
N THR A 129 -16.71 -5.67 2.08
CA THR A 129 -17.95 -4.94 1.74
C THR A 129 -19.22 -5.61 2.26
N SER A 130 -19.19 -6.93 2.50
CA SER A 130 -20.32 -7.70 3.04
C SER A 130 -21.63 -7.45 2.25
N ASP A 131 -22.75 -7.34 2.94
CA ASP A 131 -24.06 -6.93 2.41
C ASP A 131 -24.24 -5.39 2.33
N GLY A 132 -23.18 -4.62 2.59
CA GLY A 132 -23.19 -3.16 2.65
C GLY A 132 -23.87 -2.55 3.89
N LYS A 133 -24.31 -3.38 4.86
CA LYS A 133 -25.01 -2.94 6.07
C LYS A 133 -24.37 -3.49 7.36
N THR A 134 -24.07 -4.78 7.37
CA THR A 134 -23.48 -5.53 8.48
C THR A 134 -22.02 -5.81 8.14
N ALA A 135 -21.10 -5.10 8.79
CA ALA A 135 -19.69 -5.41 8.70
C ALA A 135 -19.40 -6.81 9.26
N ILE A 136 -18.50 -7.54 8.61
CA ILE A 136 -17.92 -8.79 9.14
C ILE A 136 -16.40 -8.74 9.21
N THR A 137 -15.74 -7.70 8.70
CA THR A 137 -14.29 -7.51 8.79
C THR A 137 -13.95 -6.57 9.95
N GLY A 138 -13.01 -6.97 10.80
CA GLY A 138 -12.56 -6.16 11.94
C GLY A 138 -11.41 -5.21 11.60
N PHE A 139 -10.41 -5.68 10.85
CA PHE A 139 -9.21 -4.94 10.49
C PHE A 139 -8.75 -5.32 9.08
N SER A 140 -8.35 -4.34 8.26
CA SER A 140 -7.69 -4.63 6.98
C SER A 140 -6.76 -3.50 6.52
N PHE A 141 -6.08 -3.74 5.40
CA PHE A 141 -5.15 -2.83 4.75
C PHE A 141 -5.80 -2.39 3.45
N GLY A 142 -5.81 -1.10 3.15
CA GLY A 142 -6.48 -0.55 1.97
C GLY A 142 -5.97 0.84 1.61
N TRP A 143 -6.47 1.39 0.51
CA TRP A 143 -6.14 2.74 0.03
C TRP A 143 -6.85 3.83 0.85
N SER A 144 -8.17 3.70 0.96
CA SER A 144 -9.05 4.55 1.78
C SER A 144 -10.17 3.69 2.36
N ARG A 145 -10.83 4.15 3.42
CA ARG A 145 -11.99 3.45 4.00
C ARG A 145 -13.11 3.30 2.99
N GLN A 146 -13.38 4.33 2.20
CA GLN A 146 -14.39 4.33 1.14
C GLN A 146 -14.06 3.27 0.08
N GLY A 147 -12.81 3.20 -0.38
CA GLY A 147 -12.39 2.20 -1.36
C GLY A 147 -12.39 0.77 -0.82
N GLU A 148 -12.12 0.59 0.48
CA GLU A 148 -12.01 -0.72 1.12
C GLU A 148 -13.36 -1.31 1.54
N TYR A 149 -14.27 -0.48 2.06
CA TYR A 149 -15.50 -0.90 2.72
C TYR A 149 -16.80 -0.40 2.06
N GLY A 150 -16.72 0.49 1.06
CA GLY A 150 -17.89 1.04 0.39
C GLY A 150 -18.86 1.72 1.36
N THR A 151 -20.13 1.29 1.37
CA THR A 151 -21.18 1.85 2.24
C THR A 151 -20.94 1.64 3.73
N LEU A 152 -20.03 0.73 4.11
CA LEU A 152 -19.67 0.48 5.50
C LEU A 152 -18.55 1.40 6.01
N ALA A 153 -17.96 2.25 5.17
CA ALA A 153 -16.78 3.04 5.50
C ALA A 153 -16.91 3.88 6.79
N ASN A 154 -18.11 4.38 7.09
CA ASN A 154 -18.39 5.14 8.31
C ASN A 154 -18.28 4.33 9.62
N GLN A 155 -18.28 3.00 9.55
CA GLN A 155 -18.05 2.11 10.69
C GLN A 155 -16.56 1.93 11.01
N TYR A 156 -15.67 2.38 10.12
CA TYR A 156 -14.23 2.17 10.23
C TYR A 156 -13.48 3.47 10.48
N ALA A 157 -12.29 3.35 11.05
CA ALA A 157 -11.34 4.43 11.26
C ALA A 157 -9.94 3.99 10.85
N SER A 158 -9.10 4.95 10.44
CA SER A 158 -7.67 4.74 10.26
C SER A 158 -7.00 4.42 11.59
N VAL A 159 -6.08 3.47 11.55
CA VAL A 159 -5.27 3.07 12.71
C VAL A 159 -3.93 3.78 12.59
N PRO A 160 -3.44 4.44 13.66
CA PRO A 160 -2.09 4.97 13.68
C PRO A 160 -1.07 3.85 13.49
N VAL A 161 0.16 4.21 13.14
CA VAL A 161 1.21 3.20 13.02
C VAL A 161 1.42 2.54 14.38
N LEU A 162 1.26 1.22 14.40
CA LEU A 162 1.40 0.45 15.62
C LEU A 162 2.88 0.36 15.99
N LYS A 163 3.15 0.44 17.28
CA LYS A 163 4.45 0.05 17.82
C LYS A 163 4.56 -1.47 17.86
N GLN A 164 5.77 -1.97 17.65
CA GLN A 164 6.08 -3.38 17.84
C GLN A 164 5.92 -3.78 19.31
N THR A 165 6.36 -2.92 20.24
CA THR A 165 6.28 -3.13 21.69
C THR A 165 5.77 -1.90 22.41
N ALA A 166 5.25 -2.06 23.63
CA ALA A 166 4.69 -0.96 24.41
C ALA A 166 5.72 0.12 24.80
N ASP A 167 6.97 -0.30 25.04
CA ASP A 167 8.09 0.55 25.45
C ASP A 167 8.80 1.26 24.30
N GLN A 168 8.46 0.94 23.04
CA GLN A 168 8.98 1.63 21.87
C GLN A 168 8.52 3.11 21.86
N SER A 169 9.41 4.00 21.45
CA SER A 169 9.08 5.41 21.22
C SER A 169 8.33 5.60 19.91
N ASP A 170 7.36 6.52 19.89
CA ASP A 170 6.63 6.89 18.66
C ASP A 170 7.56 7.45 17.57
N SER A 171 8.73 7.96 17.93
CA SER A 171 9.76 8.41 16.97
C SER A 171 10.47 7.27 16.23
N GLN A 172 10.29 6.02 16.68
CA GLN A 172 10.94 4.84 16.09
C GLN A 172 10.04 4.15 15.06
N VAL A 173 8.74 4.44 15.03
CA VAL A 173 7.87 3.92 13.97
C VAL A 173 7.99 4.80 12.74
N LYS A 174 7.97 4.18 11.56
CA LYS A 174 7.96 4.88 10.27
C LYS A 174 6.63 4.65 9.57
N TRP A 175 6.45 5.17 8.37
CA TRP A 175 5.28 4.84 7.56
C TRP A 175 5.65 4.55 6.12
N ASP A 176 4.69 3.98 5.39
CA ASP A 176 4.79 3.74 3.97
C ASP A 176 4.90 5.06 3.18
N TYR A 177 5.83 5.11 2.24
CA TYR A 177 6.13 6.27 1.39
C TYR A 177 5.71 6.03 -0.07
N SER A 178 4.76 5.12 -0.33
CA SER A 178 4.29 4.83 -1.71
C SER A 178 3.66 6.05 -2.39
N GLN A 179 3.22 7.05 -1.62
CA GLN A 179 2.62 8.27 -2.16
C GLN A 179 3.55 9.01 -3.13
N ASP A 180 4.87 8.95 -2.92
CA ASP A 180 5.86 9.62 -3.78
C ASP A 180 5.83 9.06 -5.21
N TYR A 181 5.67 7.74 -5.32
CA TYR A 181 5.50 7.07 -6.61
C TYR A 181 4.17 7.40 -7.30
N THR A 182 3.18 8.03 -6.62
CA THR A 182 1.90 8.39 -7.26
C THR A 182 2.08 9.52 -8.26
N GLU A 183 3.09 10.37 -8.06
CA GLU A 183 3.42 11.49 -8.95
C GLU A 183 3.75 11.02 -10.37
N LEU A 184 4.33 9.82 -10.50
CA LEU A 184 4.77 9.23 -11.77
C LEU A 184 4.12 7.87 -12.05
N ALA A 185 3.00 7.54 -11.38
CA ALA A 185 2.41 6.20 -11.43
C ALA A 185 1.93 5.78 -12.83
N ASN A 186 1.58 6.74 -13.68
CA ASN A 186 1.05 6.51 -15.01
C ASN A 186 1.90 7.19 -16.08
N ALA A 187 2.27 6.43 -17.11
CA ALA A 187 3.07 6.93 -18.24
C ALA A 187 2.50 6.46 -19.57
N LEU A 188 2.61 7.32 -20.58
CA LEU A 188 2.34 6.95 -21.97
C LEU A 188 3.61 6.43 -22.62
N THR A 189 3.46 5.33 -23.36
CA THR A 189 4.55 4.79 -24.18
C THR A 189 4.16 4.79 -25.64
N VAL A 190 5.09 5.17 -26.51
CA VAL A 190 4.89 5.17 -27.96
C VAL A 190 5.73 4.07 -28.58
N SER A 191 5.06 3.13 -29.25
CA SER A 191 5.75 2.06 -29.97
C SER A 191 6.73 2.63 -31.01
N LYS A 192 7.94 2.04 -31.07
CA LYS A 192 8.93 2.34 -32.11
C LYS A 192 8.34 2.20 -33.52
N LYS A 193 7.37 1.29 -33.70
CA LYS A 193 6.72 1.00 -34.99
C LYS A 193 5.49 1.88 -35.28
N ALA A 194 5.09 2.77 -34.37
CA ALA A 194 3.91 3.59 -34.57
C ALA A 194 4.05 4.48 -35.84
N PRO A 195 3.06 4.49 -36.74
CA PRO A 195 3.01 5.45 -37.84
C PRO A 195 2.70 6.85 -37.30
N ASN A 196 2.97 7.90 -38.08
CA ASN A 196 2.57 9.29 -37.77
C ASN A 196 3.03 9.80 -36.38
N LYS A 197 4.29 9.53 -36.01
CA LYS A 197 4.82 9.91 -34.68
C LYS A 197 4.66 11.39 -34.35
N ASP A 198 4.82 12.29 -35.31
CA ASP A 198 4.64 13.73 -35.09
C ASP A 198 3.22 14.07 -34.62
N ALA A 199 2.20 13.39 -35.15
CA ALA A 199 0.82 13.59 -34.71
C ALA A 199 0.60 12.99 -33.31
N ILE A 200 1.16 11.82 -33.04
CA ILE A 200 1.10 11.18 -31.71
C ILE A 200 1.73 12.10 -30.66
N TRP A 201 2.91 12.67 -30.92
CA TRP A 201 3.57 13.57 -29.99
C TRP A 201 2.80 14.87 -29.77
N LYS A 202 2.13 15.41 -30.80
CA LYS A 202 1.24 16.57 -30.64
C LYS A 202 0.05 16.27 -29.72
N ILE A 203 -0.54 15.08 -29.84
CA ILE A 203 -1.63 14.64 -28.94
C ILE A 203 -1.10 14.50 -27.52
N ILE A 204 0.02 13.80 -27.33
CA ILE A 204 0.62 13.64 -26.00
C ILE A 204 0.95 15.00 -25.38
N ASN A 205 1.56 15.92 -26.14
CA ASN A 205 1.84 17.27 -25.63
C ASN A 205 0.56 18.02 -25.23
N ALA A 206 -0.52 17.89 -26.00
CA ALA A 206 -1.80 18.50 -25.65
C ALA A 206 -2.41 17.90 -24.38
N MET A 207 -2.19 16.61 -24.10
CA MET A 207 -2.67 15.98 -22.85
C MET A 207 -2.03 16.59 -21.58
N TYR A 208 -0.91 17.29 -21.69
CA TYR A 208 -0.27 17.98 -20.56
C TYR A 208 -0.66 19.46 -20.43
N ASP A 209 -1.58 19.95 -21.26
CA ASP A 209 -2.25 21.22 -20.97
C ASP A 209 -3.05 21.07 -19.65
N PRO A 210 -2.98 22.03 -18.69
CA PRO A 210 -3.64 21.87 -17.39
C PRO A 210 -5.16 21.66 -17.49
N GLU A 211 -5.82 22.32 -18.43
CA GLU A 211 -7.27 22.21 -18.60
C GLU A 211 -7.67 20.88 -19.23
N ILE A 212 -6.87 20.38 -20.17
CA ILE A 212 -7.03 19.02 -20.71
C ILE A 212 -6.69 17.97 -19.64
N SER A 213 -5.72 18.25 -18.77
CA SER A 213 -5.35 17.37 -17.66
C SER A 213 -6.48 17.24 -16.63
N ILE A 214 -7.13 18.34 -16.28
CA ILE A 214 -8.31 18.35 -15.41
C ILE A 214 -9.44 17.56 -16.04
N GLN A 215 -9.70 17.72 -17.34
CA GLN A 215 -10.72 16.93 -18.03
C GLN A 215 -10.41 15.44 -18.05
N GLN A 216 -9.14 15.07 -18.26
CA GLN A 216 -8.71 13.69 -18.22
C GLN A 216 -8.88 13.06 -16.84
N TYR A 217 -8.62 13.80 -15.77
CA TYR A 217 -8.68 13.29 -14.41
C TYR A 217 -10.09 13.33 -13.82
N TYR A 218 -10.85 14.40 -14.07
CA TYR A 218 -12.12 14.70 -13.41
C TYR A 218 -13.36 14.69 -14.33
N GLY A 219 -13.17 14.66 -15.65
CA GLY A 219 -14.23 14.57 -16.65
C GLY A 219 -14.47 15.86 -17.45
N ASP A 220 -15.31 15.74 -18.49
CA ASP A 220 -15.64 16.82 -19.43
C ASP A 220 -16.00 18.16 -18.73
N LEU A 221 -15.42 19.26 -19.21
CA LEU A 221 -15.80 20.60 -18.80
C LEU A 221 -17.27 20.89 -19.13
N ASP A 222 -17.89 21.74 -18.31
CA ASP A 222 -19.29 22.17 -18.36
C ASP A 222 -20.33 21.05 -18.19
N LYS A 223 -19.88 19.80 -18.06
CA LYS A 223 -20.73 18.63 -17.79
C LYS A 223 -20.48 18.04 -16.41
N TYR A 224 -19.21 17.77 -16.09
CA TYR A 224 -18.78 17.16 -14.84
C TYR A 224 -17.86 18.08 -14.03
N VAL A 225 -17.14 18.98 -14.69
CA VAL A 225 -16.27 19.95 -14.04
C VAL A 225 -16.60 21.35 -14.53
N THR A 226 -16.71 22.32 -13.64
CA THR A 226 -16.93 23.73 -14.00
C THR A 226 -15.74 24.57 -13.59
N LYS A 227 -15.20 25.31 -14.55
CA LYS A 227 -14.16 26.31 -14.30
C LYS A 227 -14.77 27.49 -13.54
N SER A 228 -14.36 27.66 -12.28
CA SER A 228 -14.91 28.67 -11.37
C SER A 228 -14.13 29.98 -11.44
N ASP A 229 -12.81 29.89 -11.69
CA ASP A 229 -11.93 31.01 -12.05
C ASP A 229 -10.77 30.50 -12.95
N ASN A 230 -9.68 31.25 -13.12
CA ASN A 230 -8.57 30.85 -13.99
C ASN A 230 -7.92 29.51 -13.59
N ASN A 231 -7.79 29.22 -12.28
CA ASN A 231 -7.08 28.05 -11.75
C ASN A 231 -7.95 27.19 -10.82
N THR A 232 -9.18 27.60 -10.54
CA THR A 232 -10.12 26.89 -9.66
C THR A 232 -11.18 26.19 -10.49
N TYR A 233 -11.33 24.88 -10.26
CA TYR A 233 -12.29 24.02 -10.92
C TYR A 233 -13.14 23.33 -9.85
N THR A 234 -14.45 23.19 -10.11
CA THR A 234 -15.38 22.53 -9.17
C THR A 234 -15.95 21.28 -9.81
N ILE A 235 -15.84 20.14 -9.12
CA ILE A 235 -16.40 18.87 -9.56
C ILE A 235 -17.89 18.81 -9.21
N SER A 236 -18.70 18.34 -10.14
CA SER A 236 -20.14 18.14 -9.98
C SER A 236 -20.45 16.84 -9.24
N ASP A 237 -21.42 16.87 -8.33
CA ASP A 237 -21.88 15.68 -7.59
C ASP A 237 -22.35 14.53 -8.50
N LYS A 238 -22.70 14.82 -9.76
CA LYS A 238 -23.07 13.82 -10.78
C LYS A 238 -21.97 12.78 -11.00
N VAL A 239 -20.72 13.12 -10.73
CA VAL A 239 -19.58 12.19 -10.87
C VAL A 239 -19.68 11.06 -9.85
N TYR A 240 -20.27 11.31 -8.68
CA TYR A 240 -20.27 10.39 -7.54
C TYR A 240 -21.51 9.49 -7.45
N GLU A 241 -22.35 9.43 -8.50
CA GLU A 241 -23.58 8.64 -8.50
C GLU A 241 -23.33 7.13 -8.42
N LYS A 242 -22.19 6.65 -8.93
CA LYS A 242 -21.85 5.22 -9.02
C LYS A 242 -20.58 4.84 -8.26
N TYR A 243 -19.57 5.70 -8.26
CA TYR A 243 -18.31 5.51 -7.53
C TYR A 243 -18.05 6.72 -6.64
N VAL A 244 -17.13 6.56 -5.69
CA VAL A 244 -16.71 7.64 -4.78
C VAL A 244 -15.70 8.61 -5.41
N ASP A 245 -15.37 8.39 -6.69
CA ASP A 245 -14.33 9.05 -7.44
C ASP A 245 -14.72 9.16 -8.92
N THR A 246 -13.81 9.63 -9.77
CA THR A 246 -14.12 10.02 -11.15
C THR A 246 -13.90 8.90 -12.17
N ARG A 247 -13.51 7.69 -11.73
CA ARG A 247 -13.03 6.60 -12.61
C ARG A 247 -14.04 6.08 -13.63
N GLU A 248 -15.34 6.29 -13.42
CA GLU A 248 -16.39 5.87 -14.37
C GLU A 248 -16.40 6.74 -15.63
N ILE A 249 -16.09 8.02 -15.47
CA ILE A 249 -16.29 9.04 -16.51
C ILE A 249 -14.99 9.69 -16.97
N ALA A 250 -13.89 9.45 -16.25
CA ALA A 250 -12.58 10.01 -16.52
C ALA A 250 -11.47 8.94 -16.41
N ALA A 251 -10.27 9.32 -16.81
CA ALA A 251 -9.09 8.48 -16.79
C ALA A 251 -8.30 8.64 -15.47
N GLN A 252 -8.96 8.83 -14.32
CA GLN A 252 -8.34 9.06 -13.02
C GLN A 252 -7.16 8.11 -12.72
N ASP A 253 -7.41 6.80 -12.83
CA ASP A 253 -6.40 5.74 -12.57
C ASP A 253 -5.41 5.53 -13.73
N ARG A 254 -5.59 6.21 -14.87
CA ARG A 254 -4.76 6.10 -16.08
C ARG A 254 -4.35 7.47 -16.62
N PHE A 255 -4.33 8.46 -15.73
CA PHE A 255 -4.13 9.84 -16.06
C PHE A 255 -2.72 10.03 -16.62
N ALA A 256 -2.62 10.70 -17.76
CA ALA A 256 -1.35 11.01 -18.39
C ALA A 256 -1.30 12.48 -18.76
N GLY A 257 -1.19 13.31 -17.72
CA GLY A 257 -1.08 14.75 -17.83
C GLY A 257 -0.43 15.30 -16.57
N TRP A 258 -0.62 16.60 -16.35
CA TRP A 258 -0.12 17.27 -15.15
C TRP A 258 -1.10 18.36 -14.75
N ILE A 259 -1.53 18.33 -13.49
CA ILE A 259 -2.32 19.40 -12.88
C ILE A 259 -1.34 20.17 -11.97
N PRO A 260 -1.02 21.43 -12.27
CA PRO A 260 -0.06 22.20 -11.48
C PRO A 260 -0.55 22.46 -10.05
N ASP A 261 0.38 22.55 -9.10
CA ASP A 261 0.08 22.70 -7.66
C ASP A 261 -0.69 24.00 -7.31
N ASP A 262 -0.63 25.02 -8.17
CA ASP A 262 -1.36 26.28 -7.99
C ASP A 262 -2.82 26.21 -8.51
N TYR A 263 -3.26 25.06 -8.99
CA TYR A 263 -4.66 24.78 -9.33
C TYR A 263 -5.42 24.26 -8.10
N THR A 264 -6.64 24.76 -7.93
CA THR A 264 -7.52 24.34 -6.84
C THR A 264 -8.68 23.53 -7.39
N ILE A 265 -8.83 22.29 -6.94
CA ILE A 265 -9.96 21.42 -7.30
C ILE A 265 -10.91 21.36 -6.11
N LEU A 266 -12.08 21.99 -6.26
CA LEU A 266 -13.14 21.98 -5.27
C LEU A 266 -14.02 20.74 -5.46
N ASN A 267 -14.50 20.20 -4.34
CA ASN A 267 -15.34 19.01 -4.28
C ASN A 267 -14.65 17.72 -4.75
N ASP A 268 -13.32 17.59 -4.60
CA ASP A 268 -12.63 16.31 -4.82
C ASP A 268 -12.81 15.40 -3.59
N THR A 269 -13.98 14.76 -3.52
CA THR A 269 -14.36 13.94 -2.36
C THR A 269 -13.43 12.75 -2.14
N ASN A 270 -12.74 12.29 -3.18
CA ASN A 270 -11.80 11.18 -3.08
C ASN A 270 -10.47 11.65 -2.46
N ALA A 271 -9.93 12.78 -2.92
CA ALA A 271 -8.73 13.37 -2.32
C ALA A 271 -8.97 13.76 -0.85
N ASP A 272 -10.13 14.35 -0.54
CA ASP A 272 -10.51 14.69 0.83
C ASP A 272 -10.58 13.44 1.73
N ALA A 273 -11.20 12.36 1.24
CA ALA A 273 -11.31 11.11 1.98
C ALA A 273 -9.94 10.45 2.25
N VAL A 274 -9.06 10.43 1.24
CA VAL A 274 -7.69 9.90 1.38
C VAL A 274 -6.89 10.75 2.37
N SER A 275 -6.99 12.08 2.28
CA SER A 275 -6.29 13.00 3.18
C SER A 275 -6.73 12.81 4.64
N ALA A 276 -8.04 12.72 4.88
CA ALA A 276 -8.59 12.46 6.21
C ALA A 276 -8.13 11.09 6.77
N ASP A 277 -8.03 10.07 5.91
CA ASP A 277 -7.56 8.75 6.32
C ASP A 277 -6.05 8.74 6.64
N ASN A 278 -5.26 9.61 6.00
CA ASN A 278 -3.82 9.73 6.22
C ASN A 278 -3.45 10.47 7.52
N GLU A 279 -4.36 11.25 8.11
CA GLU A 279 -4.09 11.99 9.36
C GLU A 279 -3.58 11.09 10.49
N ALA A 280 -4.11 9.86 10.60
CA ALA A 280 -3.72 8.92 11.64
C ALA A 280 -2.26 8.44 11.53
N VAL A 281 -1.68 8.46 10.33
CA VAL A 281 -0.33 7.95 10.06
C VAL A 281 0.70 9.08 9.85
N GLN A 282 0.24 10.32 9.74
CA GLN A 282 1.09 11.50 9.55
C GLN A 282 2.23 11.63 10.57
N PRO A 283 2.03 11.38 11.88
CA PRO A 283 3.14 11.46 12.85
C PRO A 283 4.29 10.49 12.53
N ALA A 284 3.97 9.28 12.07
CA ALA A 284 4.98 8.28 11.70
C ALA A 284 5.59 8.56 10.32
N LEU A 285 4.82 9.12 9.40
CA LEU A 285 5.35 9.61 8.12
C LEU A 285 6.39 10.72 8.33
N ASN A 286 6.18 11.62 9.30
CA ASN A 286 7.16 12.66 9.66
C ASN A 286 8.48 12.11 10.23
N ASN A 287 8.51 10.84 10.67
CA ASN A 287 9.75 10.17 11.09
C ASN A 287 10.54 9.57 9.92
N VAL A 288 9.99 9.58 8.70
CA VAL A 288 10.66 9.11 7.50
C VAL A 288 11.57 10.23 6.97
N ASN A 289 12.86 9.94 6.83
CA ASN A 289 13.76 10.81 6.10
C ASN A 289 13.75 10.40 4.62
N GLU A 290 13.09 11.21 3.78
CA GLU A 290 12.95 10.96 2.33
C GLU A 290 14.27 10.62 1.64
N LYS A 291 15.40 11.18 2.09
CA LYS A 291 16.71 10.97 1.46
C LYS A 291 17.39 9.72 1.96
N THR A 292 17.23 9.36 3.24
CA THR A 292 18.01 8.27 3.86
C THR A 292 17.21 7.01 4.13
N ASP A 293 15.89 7.04 3.94
CA ASP A 293 14.98 5.94 4.28
C ASP A 293 14.13 5.45 3.11
N VAL A 294 14.18 6.12 1.96
CA VAL A 294 13.41 5.77 0.77
C VAL A 294 14.32 5.80 -0.46
N ALA A 295 14.13 4.88 -1.39
CA ALA A 295 14.69 5.04 -2.73
C ALA A 295 13.88 6.08 -3.49
N SER A 296 14.51 7.20 -3.86
CA SER A 296 13.89 8.22 -4.70
C SER A 296 13.20 7.61 -5.93
N ILE A 297 12.06 8.18 -6.35
CA ILE A 297 11.39 7.84 -7.60
C ILE A 297 12.28 8.00 -8.85
N TYR A 298 13.39 8.74 -8.73
CA TYR A 298 14.40 8.91 -9.78
C TYR A 298 15.52 7.86 -9.75
N ALA A 299 15.54 6.96 -8.76
CA ALA A 299 16.46 5.84 -8.70
C ALA A 299 16.12 4.82 -9.81
N ALA A 300 16.70 5.04 -11.00
CA ALA A 300 16.42 4.25 -12.19
C ALA A 300 17.65 3.41 -12.61
N PRO A 301 17.64 2.08 -12.40
CA PRO A 301 18.66 1.20 -12.95
C PRO A 301 18.69 1.25 -14.48
N SER A 302 19.86 0.95 -15.06
CA SER A 302 19.98 0.85 -16.52
C SER A 302 19.15 -0.32 -17.07
N ALA A 303 18.79 -0.31 -18.36
CA ALA A 303 18.03 -1.42 -18.97
C ALA A 303 18.70 -2.80 -18.75
N LYS A 304 20.03 -2.87 -18.85
CA LYS A 304 20.80 -4.10 -18.57
C LYS A 304 20.72 -4.51 -17.10
N ASP A 305 20.76 -3.54 -16.20
CA ASP A 305 20.63 -3.78 -14.76
C ASP A 305 19.19 -4.25 -14.44
N LEU A 306 18.16 -3.71 -15.09
CA LEU A 306 16.77 -4.18 -14.97
C LEU A 306 16.58 -5.63 -15.44
N ASP A 307 17.20 -6.01 -16.57
CA ASP A 307 17.18 -7.42 -17.04
C ASP A 307 17.80 -8.36 -15.99
N THR A 308 18.88 -7.90 -15.34
CA THR A 308 19.57 -8.64 -14.28
C THR A 308 18.70 -8.75 -13.02
N LEU A 309 18.11 -7.63 -12.58
CA LEU A 309 17.17 -7.59 -11.45
C LEU A 309 16.01 -8.55 -11.68
N SER A 310 15.37 -8.50 -12.86
CA SER A 310 14.24 -9.38 -13.21
C SER A 310 14.62 -10.86 -13.14
N THR A 311 15.79 -11.23 -13.67
CA THR A 311 16.29 -12.61 -13.64
C THR A 311 16.53 -13.08 -12.20
N ASN A 312 17.27 -12.30 -11.43
CA ASN A 312 17.61 -12.62 -10.05
C ASN A 312 16.36 -12.66 -9.14
N ASN A 313 15.47 -11.67 -9.26
CA ASN A 313 14.22 -11.61 -8.49
C ASN A 313 13.36 -12.85 -8.72
N THR A 314 13.27 -13.36 -9.96
CA THR A 314 12.54 -14.61 -10.24
C THR A 314 13.11 -15.78 -9.43
N SER A 315 14.43 -15.95 -9.40
CA SER A 315 15.09 -17.00 -8.62
C SER A 315 14.94 -16.81 -7.12
N ILE A 316 15.07 -15.57 -6.64
CA ILE A 316 14.92 -15.22 -5.22
C ILE A 316 13.49 -15.52 -4.76
N PHE A 317 12.47 -14.97 -5.43
CA PHE A 317 11.06 -15.10 -5.02
C PHE A 317 10.54 -16.53 -5.11
N ASN A 318 11.00 -17.33 -6.09
CA ASN A 318 10.68 -18.76 -6.13
C ASN A 318 11.11 -19.51 -4.85
N TYR A 319 12.18 -19.08 -4.19
CA TYR A 319 12.62 -19.63 -2.92
C TYR A 319 11.92 -18.95 -1.73
N THR A 320 11.94 -17.61 -1.69
CA THR A 320 11.49 -16.85 -0.52
C THR A 320 9.99 -16.94 -0.31
N ASP A 321 9.16 -16.87 -1.36
CA ASP A 321 7.70 -16.87 -1.21
C ASP A 321 7.19 -18.18 -0.61
N ASN A 322 7.80 -19.30 -1.00
CA ASN A 322 7.51 -20.62 -0.43
C ASN A 322 7.82 -20.67 1.08
N MET A 323 8.93 -20.07 1.49
CA MET A 323 9.33 -20.01 2.90
C MET A 323 8.43 -19.08 3.71
N LEU A 324 8.15 -17.87 3.19
CA LEU A 324 7.25 -16.91 3.84
C LEU A 324 5.84 -17.47 4.01
N ALA A 325 5.29 -18.11 2.97
CA ALA A 325 3.99 -18.78 3.04
C ALA A 325 3.99 -19.93 4.05
N THR A 326 5.06 -20.74 4.07
CA THR A 326 5.22 -21.84 5.03
C THR A 326 5.25 -21.31 6.46
N TRP A 327 6.03 -20.28 6.75
CA TRP A 327 6.13 -19.69 8.08
C TRP A 327 4.83 -19.01 8.52
N PHE A 328 4.15 -18.32 7.61
CA PHE A 328 2.83 -17.76 7.90
C PHE A 328 1.81 -18.84 8.29
N GLN A 329 1.80 -19.98 7.60
CA GLN A 329 0.81 -21.04 7.84
C GLN A 329 1.18 -22.02 8.96
N LYS A 330 2.47 -22.31 9.15
CA LYS A 330 2.96 -23.42 9.99
C LYS A 330 3.95 -22.98 11.07
N GLY A 331 4.38 -21.73 11.06
CA GLY A 331 5.45 -21.23 11.94
C GLY A 331 6.81 -21.85 11.61
N GLY A 332 7.72 -21.83 12.59
CA GLY A 332 9.05 -22.45 12.46
C GLY A 332 10.17 -21.50 12.01
N ILE A 333 9.86 -20.24 11.74
CA ILE A 333 10.82 -19.23 11.27
C ILE A 333 12.03 -19.08 12.18
N ASP A 334 11.88 -19.05 13.52
CA ASP A 334 13.03 -18.88 14.44
C ASP A 334 14.07 -20.01 14.31
N LYS A 335 13.63 -21.23 13.97
CA LYS A 335 14.53 -22.39 13.80
C LYS A 335 15.19 -22.43 12.43
N GLN A 336 14.58 -21.79 11.43
CA GLN A 336 14.97 -21.89 10.03
C GLN A 336 15.64 -20.61 9.50
N TRP A 337 15.53 -19.50 10.22
CA TRP A 337 15.92 -18.17 9.76
C TRP A 337 17.39 -18.10 9.34
N ASP A 338 18.31 -18.57 10.18
CA ASP A 338 19.74 -18.43 9.90
C ASP A 338 20.17 -19.22 8.66
N GLU A 339 19.60 -20.40 8.46
CA GLU A 339 19.85 -21.20 7.25
C GLU A 339 19.18 -20.56 6.04
N TYR A 340 17.95 -20.09 6.16
CA TYR A 340 17.27 -19.35 5.11
C TYR A 340 18.08 -18.12 4.66
N VAL A 341 18.55 -17.28 5.59
CA VAL A 341 19.35 -16.09 5.27
C VAL A 341 20.64 -16.47 4.54
N LYS A 342 21.31 -17.58 4.94
CA LYS A 342 22.47 -18.10 4.19
C LYS A 342 22.11 -18.51 2.77
N GLN A 343 20.96 -19.17 2.59
CA GLN A 343 20.49 -19.59 1.27
C GLN A 343 20.11 -18.40 0.39
N VAL A 344 19.38 -17.41 0.92
CA VAL A 344 19.02 -16.18 0.18
C VAL A 344 20.26 -15.40 -0.25
N ASN A 345 21.26 -15.29 0.63
CA ASN A 345 22.54 -14.63 0.34
C ASN A 345 23.51 -15.50 -0.48
N ASN A 346 23.10 -16.70 -0.92
CA ASN A 346 23.92 -17.48 -1.82
C ASN A 346 24.08 -16.71 -3.14
N LYS A 347 25.32 -16.57 -3.60
CA LYS A 347 25.65 -15.86 -4.85
C LYS A 347 24.86 -16.36 -6.07
N SER A 348 24.41 -17.62 -6.06
CA SER A 348 23.58 -18.18 -7.14
C SER A 348 22.20 -17.55 -7.26
N LEU A 349 21.67 -16.92 -6.21
CA LEU A 349 20.38 -16.22 -6.25
C LEU A 349 20.50 -14.75 -6.64
N GLY A 350 21.67 -14.13 -6.46
CA GLY A 350 21.95 -12.79 -6.94
C GLY A 350 21.45 -11.64 -6.05
N LEU A 351 21.10 -11.89 -4.77
CA LEU A 351 20.62 -10.83 -3.87
C LEU A 351 21.64 -9.69 -3.70
N ASP A 352 22.90 -10.02 -3.43
CA ASP A 352 23.98 -9.01 -3.28
C ASP A 352 24.19 -8.17 -4.55
N GLN A 353 24.01 -8.79 -5.72
CA GLN A 353 24.09 -8.10 -7.00
C GLN A 353 22.93 -7.12 -7.15
N ASN A 354 21.72 -7.52 -6.79
CA ASN A 354 20.54 -6.67 -6.84
C ASN A 354 20.67 -5.49 -5.87
N ILE A 355 21.14 -5.72 -4.64
CA ILE A 355 21.43 -4.65 -3.67
C ILE A 355 22.45 -3.67 -4.25
N SER A 356 23.52 -4.16 -4.90
CA SER A 356 24.53 -3.30 -5.51
C SER A 356 23.99 -2.47 -6.68
N ILE A 357 23.11 -3.05 -7.50
CA ILE A 357 22.43 -2.35 -8.60
C ILE A 357 21.56 -1.22 -8.04
N TRP A 358 20.74 -1.52 -7.05
CA TRP A 358 19.86 -0.53 -6.43
C TRP A 358 20.64 0.54 -5.69
N GLN A 359 21.70 0.19 -4.96
CA GLN A 359 22.58 1.17 -4.30
C GLN A 359 23.19 2.13 -5.33
N LYS A 360 23.65 1.61 -6.48
CA LYS A 360 24.17 2.45 -7.56
C LYS A 360 23.10 3.39 -8.12
N ALA A 361 21.87 2.93 -8.32
CA ALA A 361 20.77 3.76 -8.80
C ALA A 361 20.40 4.85 -7.78
N TYR A 362 20.31 4.48 -6.50
CA TYR A 362 20.10 5.38 -5.39
C TYR A 362 21.21 6.44 -5.28
N ASP A 363 22.48 6.04 -5.28
CA ASP A 363 23.63 6.95 -5.21
C ASP A 363 23.72 7.94 -6.40
N VAL A 364 23.06 7.63 -7.53
CA VAL A 364 22.95 8.53 -8.69
C VAL A 364 21.78 9.50 -8.52
N ALA A 365 20.66 9.05 -7.97
CA ALA A 365 19.48 9.88 -7.73
C ALA A 365 19.69 10.90 -6.61
N GLU A 366 20.49 10.57 -5.60
CA GLU A 366 20.76 11.44 -4.44
C GLU A 366 21.92 12.44 -4.64
N LYS A 367 22.50 12.52 -5.85
CA LYS A 367 23.53 13.51 -6.23
C LYS A 367 22.91 14.74 -6.87
#